data_AF-T1G5N4-F1
#
_entry.id   AF-T1G5N4-F1
#
_cell.length_a   1.000
_cell.length_b   1.000
_cell.length_c   1.000
_cell.angle_alpha   90.00
_cell.angle_beta   90.00
_cell.angle_gamma   90.00
#
_symmetry.space_group_name_H-M   'P 1'
#
loop_
_entity.id
_entity.type
_entity.pdbx_description
1 polymer ?
#
loop_
_entity_poly.entity_id
_entity_poly.type
_entity_poly.pdbx_seq_one_letter_code
_entity_poly.pdbx_strand_id
1 'polypeptide(L)' 'MNSVSQECQELKFSYDACFNKWFREHFLRGNSDASVCSEIFADYQKCVKVGTG' A
#
# COMPACT_ATOMS: atom_id res chain seq x y z
N MET A 1 -2.60 9.99 7.30
CA MET A 1 -4.05 9.75 7.14
C MET A 1 -4.38 8.38 7.68
N ASN A 2 -5.51 8.25 8.38
CA ASN A 2 -5.94 6.97 8.91
C ASN A 2 -6.56 6.10 7.80
N SER A 3 -6.60 4.79 8.02
CA SER A 3 -7.34 3.86 7.18
C SER A 3 -8.86 4.05 7.37
N VAL A 4 -9.65 3.62 6.39
CA VAL A 4 -11.13 3.61 6.47
C VAL A 4 -11.62 2.71 7.60
N SER A 5 -10.98 1.56 7.79
CA SER A 5 -11.19 0.67 8.93
C SER A 5 -9.94 0.63 9.81
N GLN A 6 -10.15 0.65 11.13
CA GLN A 6 -9.07 0.72 12.11
C GLN A 6 -8.22 -0.56 12.11
N GLU A 7 -8.82 -1.72 11.85
CA GLU A 7 -8.11 -3.00 11.72
C GLU A 7 -7.12 -3.03 10.55
N CYS A 8 -7.28 -2.15 9.55
CA CYS A 8 -6.39 -2.07 8.39
C CYS A 8 -5.28 -1.02 8.55
N GLN A 9 -5.17 -0.37 9.72
CA GLN A 9 -4.27 0.77 9.91
C GLN A 9 -2.79 0.39 9.77
N GLU A 10 -2.37 -0.75 10.32
CA GLU A 10 -0.98 -1.21 10.21
C GLU A 10 -0.61 -1.66 8.80
N LEU A 11 -1.52 -2.35 8.11
CA LEU A 11 -1.36 -2.72 6.70
C LEU A 11 -1.25 -1.46 5.82
N LYS A 12 -2.07 -0.43 6.11
CA LYS A 12 -1.96 0.86 5.44
C LYS A 12 -0.59 1.50 5.63
N PHE A 13 -0.09 1.57 6.86
CA PHE A 13 1.22 2.18 7.12
C PHE A 13 2.35 1.43 6.41
N SER A 14 2.30 0.10 6.40
CA SER A 14 3.27 -0.74 5.70
C SER A 14 3.24 -0.50 4.18
N TYR A 15 2.04 -0.43 3.60
CA TYR A 15 1.86 -0.15 2.18
C TYR A 15 2.33 1.27 1.82
N ASP A 16 1.91 2.29 2.58
CA ASP A 16 2.29 3.69 2.35
C ASP A 16 3.81 3.88 2.44
N ALA A 17 4.48 3.22 3.40
CA ALA A 17 5.94 3.26 3.52
C ALA A 17 6.63 2.63 2.30
N CYS A 18 6.17 1.46 1.85
CA CYS A 18 6.69 0.81 0.66
C CYS A 18 6.48 1.68 -0.59
N PHE A 19 5.25 2.13 -0.81
CA PHE A 19 4.87 2.93 -1.97
C PHE A 19 5.68 4.22 -2.05
N ASN A 20 5.84 4.95 -0.94
CA ASN A 20 6.61 6.20 -0.92
C ASN A 20 8.09 6.00 -1.24
N LYS A 21 8.68 4.88 -0.79
CA LYS A 21 10.05 4.52 -1.15
C LYS A 21 10.13 4.19 -2.64
N TRP A 22 9.28 3.28 -3.10
CA TRP A 22 9.19 2.90 -4.52
C TRP A 22 9.00 4.10 -5.44
N PHE A 23 8.07 4.99 -5.09
CA PHE A 23 7.73 6.17 -5.88
C PHE A 23 8.95 7.09 -6.08
N ARG A 24 9.71 7.36 -5.01
CA ARG A 24 10.89 8.23 -5.06
C ARG A 24 12.10 7.58 -5.74
N GLU A 25 12.32 6.28 -5.51
CA GLU A 25 13.54 5.60 -5.94
C GLU A 25 13.41 4.96 -7.33
N HIS A 26 12.19 4.62 -7.75
CA HIS A 26 11.93 3.90 -9.00
C HIS A 26 11.04 4.71 -9.95
N PHE A 27 9.81 5.02 -9.52
CA PHE A 27 8.81 5.62 -10.42
C PHE A 27 9.26 6.97 -10.99
N LEU A 28 9.70 7.89 -10.13
CA LEU A 28 10.21 9.20 -10.57
C LEU A 28 11.50 9.11 -11.41
N ARG A 29 12.17 7.95 -11.44
CA ARG A 29 13.35 7.69 -12.27
C ARG A 29 13.04 6.90 -13.54
N GLY A 30 11.75 6.73 -13.85
CA GLY A 30 11.29 6.05 -15.06
C GLY A 30 11.14 4.53 -14.94
N ASN A 31 11.34 3.96 -13.74
CA ASN A 31 11.05 2.54 -13.50
C ASN A 31 9.65 2.39 -12.88
N SER A 32 8.71 1.89 -13.69
CA SER A 32 7.31 1.70 -13.29
C SER A 32 6.98 0.33 -12.68
N ASP A 33 7.97 -0.51 -12.41
CA ASP A 33 7.73 -1.83 -11.81
C ASP A 33 7.39 -1.68 -10.32
N ALA A 34 6.11 -1.81 -9.97
CA ALA A 34 5.57 -1.73 -8.62
C ALA A 34 5.48 -3.10 -7.90
N SER A 35 6.09 -4.15 -8.45
CA SER A 35 6.04 -5.52 -7.89
C SER A 35 6.49 -5.57 -6.42
N VAL A 36 7.46 -4.74 -6.04
CA VAL A 36 8.02 -4.66 -4.68
C VAL A 36 6.98 -4.37 -3.58
N CYS A 37 5.87 -3.70 -3.90
CA CYS A 37 4.80 -3.41 -2.94
C CYS A 37 3.54 -4.25 -3.15
N SER A 38 3.53 -5.17 -4.13
CA SER A 38 2.30 -5.82 -4.59
C SER A 38 1.69 -6.78 -3.55
N GLU A 39 2.51 -7.49 -2.78
CA GLU A 39 2.03 -8.38 -1.71
C GLU A 39 1.39 -7.60 -0.57
N ILE A 40 2.09 -6.57 -0.07
CA ILE A 40 1.59 -5.67 0.98
C ILE A 40 0.30 -4.96 0.54
N PHE A 41 0.27 -4.53 -0.74
CA PHE A 41 -0.92 -3.93 -1.32
C PHE A 41 -2.09 -4.91 -1.38
N ALA A 42 -1.85 -6.17 -1.78
CA ALA A 42 -2.90 -7.18 -1.84
C ALA A 42 -3.53 -7.41 -0.46
N ASP A 43 -2.74 -7.47 0.60
CA ASP A 43 -3.25 -7.67 1.95
C ASP A 43 -3.98 -6.45 2.50
N TYR A 44 -3.44 -5.24 2.29
CA TYR A 44 -4.14 -4.00 2.60
C TYR A 44 -5.47 -3.91 1.84
N GLN A 45 -5.47 -4.20 0.55
CA GLN A 45 -6.64 -4.15 -0.32
C GLN A 45 -7.72 -5.15 0.10
N LYS A 46 -7.34 -6.38 0.49
CA LYS A 46 -8.28 -7.35 1.05
C LYS A 46 -8.91 -6.80 2.33
N CYS A 47 -8.11 -6.25 3.24
CA CYS A 47 -8.59 -5.71 4.50
C CYS A 47 -9.65 -4.62 4.31
N VAL A 48 -9.36 -3.62 3.47
CA VAL A 48 -10.31 -2.49 3.27
C VAL A 48 -11.56 -2.88 2.47
N LYS A 49 -11.48 -3.90 1.62
CA LYS A 49 -12.64 -4.43 0.87
C LYS A 49 -13.61 -5.23 1.76
N VAL A 50 -13.11 -5.84 2.84
CA VAL A 50 -13.98 -6.50 3.83
C VAL A 50 -14.81 -5.47 4.61
N GLY A 51 -14.29 -4.26 4.79
CA GLY A 51 -14.99 -3.15 5.46
C GLY A 51 -16.08 -2.45 4.65
N THR A 52 -16.37 -2.88 3.41
CA THR A 52 -17.41 -2.28 2.54
C THR A 52 -18.66 -3.15 2.38
N GLY A 53 -19.01 -3.92 3.42
CA GLY A 53 -20.31 -4.61 3.53
C GLY A 53 -21.45 -3.65 3.85
#